data_AF-A0A519N1W7-F1
#
_entry.id   AF-A0A519N1W7-F1
#
_cell.length_a   1.000
_cell.length_b   1.000
_cell.length_c   1.000
_cell.angle_alpha   90.00
_cell.angle_beta   90.00
_cell.angle_gamma   90.00
#
_symmetry.space_group_name_H-M   'P 1'
#
loop_
_entity.id
_entity.type
_entity.pdbx_description
1 polymer ?
#
loop_
_entity_poly.entity_id
_entity_poly.type
_entity_poly.pdbx_seq_one_letter_code
_entity_poly.pdbx_strand_id
1 'polypeptide(L)'
;MIKIQHYSPKEEMGKERQERVVNFLFRSLEEYGDPKQDINKAINYALNKLYPDTKTGGNILVAEKDGTIAGAVVLNETGMGGYIPENILVYIATDPNFRGQGIGKKLMQTAMEVSNGDIALHVEPDNPAKGLYESLGFTNKYLEMRYKKTQ
;
A
#
# COMPACT_ATOMS: atom_id res chain seq x y z
N MET A 1 -18.69 4.61 11.54
CA MET A 1 -17.90 3.38 11.81
C MET A 1 -16.91 3.18 10.67
N ILE A 2 -15.66 2.75 10.94
CA ILE A 2 -14.69 2.46 9.87
C ILE A 2 -15.00 1.11 9.22
N LYS A 3 -15.28 1.12 7.92
CA LYS A 3 -15.40 -0.08 7.07
C LYS A 3 -14.14 -0.22 6.22
N ILE A 4 -13.54 -1.40 6.20
CA ILE A 4 -12.42 -1.70 5.31
C ILE A 4 -12.97 -2.53 4.14
N GLN A 5 -12.65 -2.11 2.92
CA GLN A 5 -12.92 -2.83 1.69
C GLN A 5 -11.61 -3.36 1.14
N HIS A 6 -11.64 -4.58 0.64
CA HIS A 6 -10.49 -5.26 0.06
C HIS A 6 -10.72 -5.46 -1.44
N TYR A 7 -9.63 -5.34 -2.19
CA TYR A 7 -9.59 -5.53 -3.62
C TYR A 7 -8.31 -6.29 -3.97
N SER A 8 -8.42 -7.14 -4.98
CA SER A 8 -7.36 -8.02 -5.46
C SER A 8 -7.65 -8.39 -6.92
N PRO A 9 -6.82 -9.18 -7.60
CA PRO A 9 -7.17 -9.70 -8.92
C PRO A 9 -8.47 -10.53 -8.94
N LYS A 10 -8.93 -11.03 -7.79
CA LYS A 10 -10.18 -11.77 -7.64
C LYS A 10 -11.36 -10.89 -7.21
N GLU A 11 -11.08 -9.69 -6.69
CA GLU A 11 -12.07 -8.75 -6.14
C GLU A 11 -11.91 -7.39 -6.81
N GLU A 12 -12.74 -7.17 -7.82
CA GLU A 12 -12.56 -6.05 -8.74
C GLU A 12 -12.76 -4.68 -8.10
N MET A 13 -11.88 -3.75 -8.47
CA MET A 13 -12.04 -2.32 -8.25
C MET A 13 -12.53 -1.64 -9.55
N GLY A 14 -13.68 -0.97 -9.48
CA GLY A 14 -14.21 -0.16 -10.57
C GLY A 14 -13.36 1.08 -10.87
N LYS A 15 -13.43 1.60 -12.10
CA LYS A 15 -12.58 2.72 -12.57
C LYS A 15 -12.73 4.00 -11.72
N GLU A 16 -13.96 4.41 -11.42
CA GLU A 16 -14.22 5.60 -10.58
C GLU A 16 -13.66 5.43 -9.16
N ARG A 17 -13.78 4.21 -8.62
CA ARG A 17 -13.23 3.87 -7.30
C ARG A 17 -11.71 3.97 -7.30
N GLN A 18 -11.08 3.40 -8.32
CA GLN A 18 -9.63 3.46 -8.50
C GLN A 18 -9.13 4.90 -8.61
N GLU A 19 -9.80 5.74 -9.40
CA GLU A 19 -9.45 7.16 -9.51
C GLU A 19 -9.56 7.89 -8.16
N ARG A 20 -10.61 7.62 -7.37
CA ARG A 20 -10.74 8.15 -6.01
C ARG A 20 -9.59 7.72 -5.09
N VAL A 21 -9.14 6.46 -5.18
CA VAL A 21 -8.01 5.95 -4.38
C VAL A 21 -6.69 6.60 -4.82
N VAL A 22 -6.44 6.73 -6.13
CA VAL A 22 -5.26 7.43 -6.66
C VAL A 22 -5.22 8.88 -6.17
N ASN A 23 -6.35 9.59 -6.28
CA ASN A 23 -6.45 10.98 -5.82
C ASN A 23 -6.26 11.11 -4.31
N PHE A 24 -6.82 10.18 -3.53
CA PHE A 24 -6.62 10.12 -2.09
C PHE A 24 -5.15 9.92 -1.70
N LEU A 25 -4.48 8.92 -2.30
CA LEU A 25 -3.07 8.61 -2.02
C LEU A 25 -2.18 9.79 -2.41
N PHE A 26 -2.36 10.34 -3.61
CA PHE A 26 -1.60 11.49 -4.08
C PHE A 26 -1.69 12.70 -3.13
N ARG A 27 -2.88 12.98 -2.61
CA ARG A 27 -3.08 14.07 -1.63
C ARG A 27 -2.49 13.73 -0.26
N SER A 28 -2.62 12.48 0.20
CA SER A 28 -2.41 12.12 1.61
C SER A 28 -1.00 11.59 1.92
N LEU A 29 -0.22 11.23 0.89
CA LEU A 29 1.19 10.86 1.03
C LEU A 29 2.11 12.08 1.19
N GLU A 30 1.64 13.28 0.80
CA GLU A 30 2.36 14.55 0.96
C GLU A 30 3.80 14.46 0.39
N GLU A 31 4.82 14.76 1.19
CA GLU A 31 6.24 14.74 0.79
C GLU A 31 6.79 13.33 0.50
N TYR A 32 6.14 12.28 0.99
CA TYR A 32 6.51 10.87 0.77
C TYR A 32 5.79 10.24 -0.43
N GLY A 33 5.07 11.05 -1.21
CA GLY A 33 4.23 10.59 -2.30
C GLY A 33 4.93 10.53 -3.65
N ASP A 34 4.34 9.73 -4.54
CA ASP A 34 4.71 9.65 -5.95
C ASP A 34 3.67 10.38 -6.84
N PRO A 35 4.02 10.72 -8.09
CA PRO A 35 3.06 11.21 -9.07
C PRO A 35 1.88 10.25 -9.25
N LYS A 36 0.68 10.79 -9.51
CA LYS A 36 -0.56 9.99 -9.71
C LYS A 36 -0.40 8.83 -10.69
N GLN A 37 0.37 9.03 -11.76
CA GLN A 37 0.64 8.01 -12.76
C GLN A 37 1.35 6.78 -12.17
N ASP A 38 2.28 6.98 -11.23
CA ASP A 38 3.09 5.91 -10.64
C ASP A 38 2.32 5.23 -9.51
N ILE A 39 1.50 5.99 -8.76
CA ILE A 39 0.50 5.43 -7.86
C ILE A 39 -0.46 4.51 -8.63
N ASN A 40 -0.98 4.98 -9.76
CA ASN A 40 -1.92 4.21 -10.57
C ASN A 40 -1.26 2.96 -11.19
N LYS A 41 0.04 3.02 -11.55
CA LYS A 41 0.79 1.83 -11.98
C LYS A 41 0.84 0.78 -10.89
N ALA A 42 1.12 1.15 -9.63
CA ALA A 42 1.15 0.20 -8.53
C ALA A 42 -0.24 -0.44 -8.30
N ILE A 43 -1.31 0.35 -8.33
CA ILE A 43 -2.68 -0.17 -8.23
C ILE A 43 -3.00 -1.13 -9.39
N ASN A 44 -2.64 -0.78 -10.62
CA ASN A 44 -2.82 -1.67 -11.77
C ASN A 44 -1.98 -2.94 -11.66
N TYR A 45 -0.78 -2.88 -11.08
CA TYR A 45 0.04 -4.06 -10.78
C TYR A 45 -0.69 -4.97 -9.79
N ALA A 46 -1.13 -4.42 -8.65
CA ALA A 46 -1.85 -5.20 -7.64
C ALA A 46 -3.13 -5.86 -8.18
N LEU A 47 -3.83 -5.20 -9.12
CA LEU A 47 -5.06 -5.71 -9.73
C LEU A 47 -4.85 -6.58 -10.98
N ASN A 48 -3.60 -6.89 -11.36
CA ASN A 48 -3.28 -7.62 -12.59
C ASN A 48 -3.77 -6.94 -13.89
N LYS A 49 -3.63 -5.62 -13.98
CA LYS A 49 -4.07 -4.78 -15.12
C LYS A 49 -2.92 -4.02 -15.77
N LEU A 50 -1.70 -4.08 -15.23
CA LEU A 50 -0.58 -3.28 -15.72
C LEU A 50 0.04 -3.81 -17.01
N TYR A 51 0.14 -5.13 -17.13
CA TYR A 51 0.76 -5.81 -18.28
C TYR A 51 -0.22 -6.81 -18.90
N PRO A 52 -0.28 -6.92 -20.23
CA PRO A 52 -1.22 -7.82 -20.90
C PRO A 52 -0.87 -9.30 -20.69
N ASP A 53 0.41 -9.65 -20.71
CA ASP A 53 0.89 -11.03 -20.77
C ASP A 53 1.71 -11.44 -19.52
N THR A 54 1.65 -10.64 -18.46
CA THR A 54 2.40 -10.91 -17.22
C THR A 54 1.44 -10.94 -16.05
N LYS A 55 1.38 -12.10 -15.40
CA LYS A 55 0.60 -12.24 -14.17
C LYS A 55 1.28 -11.44 -13.05
N THR A 56 0.54 -10.49 -12.53
CA THR A 56 0.87 -9.68 -11.36
C THR A 56 -0.25 -9.82 -10.33
N GLY A 57 -0.03 -9.31 -9.13
CA GLY A 57 -0.96 -9.48 -8.03
C GLY A 57 -0.61 -8.59 -6.85
N GLY A 58 -1.49 -8.62 -5.86
CA GLY A 58 -1.40 -7.74 -4.72
C GLY A 58 -2.74 -7.55 -4.04
N ASN A 59 -2.71 -6.71 -3.01
CA ASN A 59 -3.87 -6.41 -2.18
C ASN A 59 -4.01 -4.90 -2.04
N ILE A 60 -5.23 -4.40 -2.23
CA ILE A 60 -5.57 -3.01 -1.97
C ILE A 60 -6.64 -2.98 -0.90
N LEU A 61 -6.39 -2.22 0.17
CA LEU A 61 -7.35 -2.01 1.24
C LEU A 61 -7.75 -0.54 1.27
N VAL A 62 -9.05 -0.28 1.37
CA VAL A 62 -9.58 1.08 1.49
C VAL A 62 -10.45 1.17 2.73
N ALA A 63 -10.01 1.99 3.69
CA ALA A 63 -10.80 2.34 4.86
C ALA A 63 -11.75 3.48 4.50
N GLU A 64 -13.03 3.31 4.81
CA GLU A 64 -14.05 4.33 4.63
C GLU A 64 -14.71 4.71 5.94
N LYS A 65 -14.98 6.01 6.08
CA LYS A 65 -15.80 6.60 7.13
C LYS A 65 -16.83 7.51 6.49
N ASP A 66 -18.11 7.23 6.70
CA ASP A 66 -19.22 8.09 6.27
C ASP A 66 -19.14 8.46 4.76
N GLY A 67 -18.84 7.46 3.91
CA GLY A 67 -18.70 7.62 2.45
C GLY A 67 -17.37 8.22 1.97
N THR A 68 -16.52 8.65 2.89
CA THR A 68 -15.22 9.28 2.62
C THR A 68 -14.09 8.27 2.80
N ILE A 69 -13.11 8.27 1.90
CA ILE A 69 -11.89 7.47 2.05
C ILE A 69 -11.09 8.06 3.22
N ALA A 70 -10.90 7.26 4.27
CA ALA A 70 -10.19 7.63 5.48
C ALA A 70 -8.77 7.04 5.53
N GLY A 71 -8.47 6.08 4.67
CA GLY A 71 -7.13 5.50 4.52
C GLY A 71 -7.08 4.48 3.39
N ALA A 72 -5.87 4.21 2.90
CA ALA A 72 -5.64 3.19 1.88
C ALA A 72 -4.29 2.52 2.07
N VAL A 73 -4.20 1.25 1.68
CA VAL A 73 -2.98 0.45 1.58
C VAL A 73 -2.91 -0.18 0.19
N VAL A 74 -1.72 -0.19 -0.40
CA VAL A 74 -1.40 -0.90 -1.66
C VAL A 74 -0.21 -1.81 -1.40
N LEU A 75 -0.44 -3.12 -1.51
CA LEU A 75 0.58 -4.16 -1.51
C LEU A 75 0.71 -4.73 -2.93
N ASN A 76 1.94 -4.92 -3.38
CA ASN A 76 2.23 -5.68 -4.60
C ASN A 76 2.88 -7.01 -4.24
N GLU A 77 2.47 -8.09 -4.91
CA GLU A 77 3.18 -9.37 -4.85
C GLU A 77 4.53 -9.23 -5.57
N THR A 78 5.60 -9.76 -4.98
CA THR A 78 6.96 -9.62 -5.52
C THR A 78 7.32 -10.74 -6.49
N GLY A 79 6.70 -11.92 -6.33
CA GLY A 79 7.08 -13.15 -7.03
C GLY A 79 8.42 -13.76 -6.57
N MET A 80 8.97 -13.30 -5.44
CA MET A 80 10.32 -13.67 -4.97
C MET A 80 10.32 -14.53 -3.68
N GLY A 81 9.19 -15.21 -3.43
CA GLY A 81 8.98 -15.99 -2.21
C GLY A 81 10.12 -16.98 -1.91
N GLY A 82 10.41 -17.14 -0.62
CA GLY A 82 11.50 -17.99 -0.12
C GLY A 82 12.87 -17.32 -0.01
N TYR A 83 13.09 -16.12 -0.56
CA TYR A 83 14.34 -15.36 -0.38
C TYR A 83 14.15 -13.85 -0.24
N ILE A 84 13.06 -13.29 -0.75
CA ILE A 84 12.56 -11.93 -0.45
C ILE A 84 11.08 -12.07 -0.07
N PRO A 85 10.54 -11.24 0.84
CA PRO A 85 9.13 -11.29 1.21
C PRO A 85 8.19 -11.30 0.00
N GLU A 86 7.15 -12.10 0.08
CA GLU A 86 6.17 -12.35 -0.98
C GLU A 86 5.43 -11.07 -1.39
N ASN A 87 5.37 -10.07 -0.49
CA ASN A 87 4.68 -8.81 -0.71
C ASN A 87 5.60 -7.62 -0.40
N ILE A 88 5.40 -6.52 -1.12
CA ILE A 88 5.99 -5.22 -0.81
C ILE A 88 4.86 -4.21 -0.56
N LEU A 89 4.91 -3.54 0.59
CA LEU A 89 4.07 -2.38 0.87
C LEU A 89 4.57 -1.20 0.05
N VAL A 90 3.77 -0.83 -0.96
CA VAL A 90 4.09 0.29 -1.85
C VAL A 90 3.58 1.59 -1.26
N TYR A 91 2.31 1.60 -0.81
CA TYR A 91 1.70 2.80 -0.25
C TYR A 91 0.87 2.47 0.98
N ILE A 92 0.95 3.34 1.97
CA ILE A 92 -0.04 3.48 3.03
C ILE A 92 -0.26 4.95 3.32
N ALA A 93 -1.51 5.37 3.40
CA ALA A 93 -1.86 6.70 3.88
C ALA A 93 -3.13 6.67 4.70
N THR A 94 -3.24 7.62 5.63
CA THR A 94 -4.47 7.90 6.38
C THR A 94 -4.83 9.37 6.17
N ASP A 95 -6.12 9.67 6.08
CA ASP A 95 -6.56 11.05 5.95
C ASP A 95 -6.07 11.86 7.17
N PRO A 96 -5.44 13.04 6.98
CA PRO A 96 -5.00 13.88 8.08
C PRO A 96 -6.10 14.20 9.10
N ASN A 97 -7.35 14.34 8.64
CA ASN A 97 -8.50 14.64 9.49
C ASN A 97 -8.94 13.45 10.36
N PHE A 98 -8.43 12.25 10.09
CA PHE A 98 -8.74 11.03 10.83
C PHE A 98 -7.50 10.39 11.49
N ARG A 99 -6.38 11.11 11.58
CA ARG A 99 -5.18 10.68 12.33
C ARG A 99 -5.52 10.45 13.81
N GLY A 100 -4.74 9.58 14.47
CA GLY A 100 -4.94 9.23 15.89
C GLY A 100 -6.13 8.30 16.18
N GLN A 101 -6.94 7.93 15.19
CA GLN A 101 -8.11 7.05 15.35
C GLN A 101 -7.80 5.55 15.12
N GLY A 102 -6.52 5.17 15.06
CA GLY A 102 -6.09 3.78 14.85
C GLY A 102 -6.33 3.21 13.44
N ILE A 103 -6.70 4.05 12.47
CA ILE A 103 -7.03 3.61 11.10
C ILE A 103 -5.83 2.94 10.40
N GLY A 104 -4.65 3.56 10.48
CA GLY A 104 -3.43 3.01 9.87
C GLY A 104 -3.06 1.64 10.45
N LYS A 105 -3.21 1.48 11.78
CA LYS A 105 -2.99 0.19 12.45
C LYS A 105 -3.98 -0.86 11.97
N LYS A 106 -5.27 -0.53 11.91
CA LYS A 106 -6.30 -1.45 11.43
C LYS A 106 -6.08 -1.86 9.97
N LEU A 107 -5.72 -0.91 9.11
CA LEU A 107 -5.36 -1.17 7.71
C LEU A 107 -4.17 -2.12 7.59
N MET A 108 -3.09 -1.89 8.34
CA MET A 108 -1.92 -2.76 8.32
C MET A 108 -2.20 -4.16 8.86
N GLN A 109 -2.97 -4.28 9.94
CA GLN A 109 -3.36 -5.58 10.48
C GLN A 109 -4.18 -6.36 9.45
N THR A 110 -5.18 -5.73 8.83
CA THR A 110 -5.93 -6.37 7.74
C THR A 110 -5.04 -6.71 6.55
N ALA A 111 -4.05 -5.86 6.21
CA ALA A 111 -3.09 -6.17 5.16
C ALA A 111 -2.27 -7.42 5.48
N MET A 112 -1.80 -7.56 6.72
CA MET A 112 -1.08 -8.75 7.18
C MET A 112 -1.97 -10.00 7.15
N GLU A 113 -3.25 -9.87 7.51
CA GLU A 113 -4.21 -10.99 7.51
C GLU A 113 -4.56 -11.50 6.11
N VAL A 114 -4.71 -10.61 5.12
CA VAL A 114 -5.12 -11.00 3.76
C VAL A 114 -3.94 -11.34 2.84
N SER A 115 -2.71 -11.02 3.25
CA SER A 115 -1.52 -11.29 2.45
C SER A 115 -1.07 -12.74 2.58
N ASN A 116 -0.67 -13.33 1.45
CA ASN A 116 0.01 -14.61 1.48
C ASN A 116 1.50 -14.37 1.66
N GLY A 117 2.08 -14.90 2.74
CA GLY A 117 3.51 -14.75 3.03
C GLY A 117 3.87 -13.41 3.68
N ASP A 118 5.16 -13.12 3.68
CA ASP A 118 5.74 -11.99 4.40
C ASP A 118 5.54 -10.66 3.64
N ILE A 119 5.65 -9.54 4.37
CA ILE A 119 5.56 -8.19 3.82
C ILE A 119 6.88 -7.45 4.09
N ALA A 120 7.49 -6.93 3.03
CA ALA A 120 8.56 -5.95 3.11
C ALA A 120 8.01 -4.52 2.95
N LEU A 121 8.78 -3.53 3.40
CA LEU A 121 8.49 -2.12 3.15
C LEU A 121 9.79 -1.30 3.17
N HIS A 122 9.75 -0.12 2.56
CA HIS A 122 10.75 0.93 2.76
C HIS A 122 10.10 2.07 3.54
N VAL A 123 10.82 2.60 4.51
CA VAL A 123 10.38 3.74 5.31
C VAL A 123 11.58 4.63 5.60
N GLU A 124 11.41 5.94 5.44
CA GLU A 124 12.45 6.91 5.75
C GLU A 124 12.70 6.95 7.27
N PRO A 125 13.94 7.20 7.74
CA PRO A 125 14.29 7.10 9.16
C PRO A 125 13.47 8.01 10.09
N ASP A 126 13.07 9.17 9.58
CA ASP A 126 12.30 10.23 10.25
C ASP A 126 10.80 10.15 9.98
N ASN A 127 10.34 9.23 9.14
CA ASN A 127 8.93 9.09 8.85
C ASN A 127 8.16 8.59 10.10
N PRO A 128 7.11 9.29 10.55
CA PRO A 128 6.38 8.95 11.77
C PRO A 128 5.69 7.57 11.70
N ALA A 129 5.44 7.03 10.51
CA ALA A 129 4.87 5.69 10.33
C ALA A 129 5.82 4.57 10.77
N LYS A 130 7.12 4.85 10.94
CA LYS A 130 8.10 3.86 11.41
C LYS A 130 7.68 3.19 12.72
N GLY A 131 7.22 3.99 13.69
CA GLY A 131 6.76 3.47 14.98
C GLY A 131 5.51 2.58 14.86
N LEU A 132 4.66 2.81 13.86
CA LEU A 132 3.53 1.91 13.56
C LEU A 132 4.06 0.53 13.14
N TYR A 133 4.99 0.47 12.19
CA TYR A 133 5.53 -0.79 11.69
C TYR A 133 6.27 -1.57 12.79
N GLU A 134 7.10 -0.90 13.57
CA GLU A 134 7.80 -1.52 14.71
C GLU A 134 6.80 -2.11 15.74
N SER A 135 5.71 -1.38 16.03
CA SER A 135 4.66 -1.86 16.93
C SER A 135 3.89 -3.08 16.39
N LEU A 136 3.96 -3.32 15.09
CA LEU A 136 3.35 -4.47 14.40
C LEU A 136 4.35 -5.61 14.16
N GLY A 137 5.59 -5.49 14.64
CA GLY A 137 6.61 -6.54 14.56
C GLY A 137 7.49 -6.49 13.31
N PHE A 138 7.41 -5.43 12.50
CA PHE A 138 8.39 -5.22 11.43
C PHE A 138 9.77 -4.95 12.04
N THR A 139 10.79 -5.58 11.47
CA THR A 139 12.18 -5.40 11.88
C THR A 139 13.03 -4.92 10.71
N ASN A 140 14.15 -4.26 11.01
CA ASN A 140 15.07 -3.81 9.97
C ASN A 140 16.20 -4.82 9.79
N LYS A 141 16.18 -5.57 8.67
CA LYS A 141 17.18 -6.60 8.36
C LYS A 141 18.36 -6.06 7.56
N TYR A 142 18.13 -5.11 6.66
CA TYR A 142 19.11 -4.62 5.69
C TYR A 142 19.00 -3.11 5.50
N LEU A 143 20.13 -2.49 5.17
CA LEU A 143 20.14 -1.13 4.64
C LEU A 143 19.78 -1.15 3.16
N GLU A 144 18.88 -0.26 2.73
CA GLU A 144 18.58 -0.08 1.32
C GLU A 144 19.72 0.69 0.63
N MET A 145 20.28 0.12 -0.43
CA MET A 145 21.30 0.78 -1.27
C MET A 145 20.75 0.95 -2.68
N ARG A 146 20.69 2.19 -3.17
CA ARG A 146 20.15 2.53 -4.50
C ARG A 146 21.24 3.02 -5.45
N TYR A 147 21.50 2.27 -6.53
CA TYR A 147 22.27 2.77 -7.66
C TYR A 147 21.34 3.43 -8.68
N LYS A 148 21.48 4.74 -8.89
CA LYS A 148 20.77 5.45 -9.96
C LYS A 148 21.63 5.45 -11.20
N LYS A 149 21.19 4.74 -12.24
CA LYS A 149 21.78 4.88 -13.57
C LYS A 149 21.42 6.28 -14.09
N THR A 150 22.40 7.16 -14.17
CA THR A 150 22.25 8.41 -14.94
C THR A 150 21.99 8.03 -16.39
N GLN A 151 20.86 8.51 -16.93
CA GLN A 151 20.66 8.56 -18.38
C GLN A 151 21.52 9.67 -18.97
#